data_AF-A0A8J5GV88-F1
#
_entry.id   AF-A0A8J5GV88-F1
#
_cell.length_a   1.000
_cell.length_b   1.000
_cell.length_c   1.000
_cell.angle_alpha   90.00
_cell.angle_beta   90.00
_cell.angle_gamma   90.00
#
_symmetry.space_group_name_H-M   'P 1'
#
loop_
_entity.id
_entity.type
_entity.pdbx_description
1 polymer ?
#
loop_
_entity_poly.entity_id
_entity_poly.type
_entity_poly.pdbx_seq_one_letter_code
_entity_poly.pdbx_strand_id
1 'polypeptide(L)'
;MSAASGSLFQMFLRNVFMDHLYIFTLILWFLGTLYEGGSGYCKYGWSKYAAPSGRCATFLEFGNLETPTHARFRHFFSTIFSRMQVRSSSHPIIVSLPICHTEDTEAAQTSRRQLREAIYSVLFDMNAPAVCAVDQAVLALYAARRTSGIVVNIGFNVTSVVPVFRGEVMYELGIEVLGFGASKITAFLKELMQQRNIIFQSLYTVRTIKEKLCYVATDYNAELLKDSKGSCEVASEGLFTLAKERFQTGEILFQPHIARV
;
A
#
# COMPACT_ATOMS: atom_id res chain seq x y z
N MET A 1 2.26 -25.56 -8.59
CA MET A 1 3.53 -25.67 -7.83
C MET A 1 3.78 -24.36 -7.10
N SER A 2 4.34 -24.39 -5.88
CA SER A 2 4.46 -23.25 -4.98
C SER A 2 5.87 -23.16 -4.36
N ALA A 3 6.15 -22.09 -3.62
CA ALA A 3 7.39 -21.85 -2.86
C ALA A 3 8.70 -21.74 -3.69
N ALA A 4 8.80 -20.75 -4.58
CA ALA A 4 10.06 -20.38 -5.25
C ALA A 4 10.41 -18.88 -5.20
N SER A 5 9.44 -17.97 -5.05
CA SER A 5 9.63 -16.52 -5.14
C SER A 5 10.44 -15.90 -3.99
N GLY A 6 10.41 -16.48 -2.79
CA GLY A 6 11.02 -15.89 -1.58
C GLY A 6 12.56 -15.92 -1.52
N SER A 7 13.21 -16.81 -2.27
CA SER A 7 14.68 -16.88 -2.30
C SER A 7 15.32 -15.77 -3.14
N LEU A 8 14.56 -15.19 -4.06
CA LEU A 8 15.14 -14.40 -5.14
C LEU A 8 15.65 -13.04 -4.64
N PHE A 9 14.87 -12.31 -3.86
CA PHE A 9 15.22 -10.95 -3.46
C PHE A 9 16.57 -10.82 -2.72
N GLN A 10 16.95 -11.81 -1.89
CA GLN A 10 18.19 -11.76 -1.09
C GLN A 10 19.48 -11.63 -1.91
N MET A 11 19.52 -12.13 -3.15
CA MET A 11 20.72 -12.11 -3.99
C MET A 11 21.05 -10.71 -4.54
N PHE A 12 20.07 -9.82 -4.63
CA PHE A 12 20.29 -8.45 -5.09
C PHE A 12 21.04 -7.64 -4.03
N LEU A 13 20.59 -7.72 -2.78
CA LEU A 13 21.23 -7.04 -1.64
C LEU A 13 22.66 -7.55 -1.40
N ARG A 14 22.83 -8.88 -1.32
CA ARG A 14 24.12 -9.52 -1.03
C ARG A 14 25.23 -9.18 -2.03
N ASN A 15 24.88 -8.76 -3.25
CA ASN A 15 25.85 -8.49 -4.31
C ASN A 15 26.11 -7.00 -4.55
N VAL A 16 25.42 -6.09 -3.84
CA VAL A 16 25.52 -4.63 -4.09
C VAL A 16 25.85 -3.83 -2.82
N PHE A 17 25.43 -4.27 -1.63
CA PHE A 17 25.69 -3.55 -0.38
C PHE A 17 26.29 -4.45 0.71
N MET A 18 27.42 -4.00 1.26
CA MET A 18 28.06 -4.58 2.46
C MET A 18 27.17 -4.39 3.71
N ASP A 19 27.43 -5.19 4.76
CA ASP A 19 26.53 -5.50 5.90
C ASP A 19 26.06 -4.33 6.82
N HIS A 20 26.26 -3.07 6.44
CA HIS A 20 26.06 -1.89 7.31
C HIS A 20 25.22 -0.75 6.70
N LEU A 21 24.47 -0.98 5.59
CA LEU A 21 23.61 0.03 4.97
C LEU A 21 22.11 -0.32 5.00
N TYR A 22 21.27 0.71 4.99
CA TYR A 22 19.82 0.66 5.29
C TYR A 22 19.05 1.32 4.12
N ILE A 23 17.86 0.80 3.78
CA ILE A 23 16.87 1.23 2.76
C ILE A 23 15.42 0.92 3.25
N PHE A 24 14.42 1.77 2.95
CA PHE A 24 12.98 1.45 2.96
C PHE A 24 12.50 1.61 1.51
N THR A 25 11.31 1.08 1.23
CA THR A 25 10.21 1.79 0.57
C THR A 25 9.00 0.81 0.46
N LEU A 26 7.77 1.30 0.25
CA LEU A 26 6.62 0.48 -0.20
C LEU A 26 7.09 -0.37 -1.41
N ILE A 27 7.09 -1.70 -1.44
CA ILE A 27 6.52 -2.71 -0.54
C ILE A 27 7.48 -3.92 -0.54
N LEU A 28 7.88 -4.44 0.64
CA LEU A 28 8.53 -5.75 0.86
C LEU A 28 9.77 -6.01 -0.05
N TRP A 29 11.01 -5.98 0.40
CA TRP A 29 11.66 -6.81 1.44
C TRP A 29 12.91 -5.99 1.91
N PHE A 30 13.42 -6.24 3.13
CA PHE A 30 14.79 -6.20 3.70
C PHE A 30 15.90 -5.33 2.97
N LEU A 31 16.79 -4.43 3.48
CA LEU A 31 17.49 -4.06 4.75
C LEU A 31 17.29 -2.59 5.19
N GLY A 32 17.13 -2.26 6.50
CA GLY A 32 16.70 -0.95 7.05
C GLY A 32 15.63 -0.94 8.18
N THR A 33 15.23 0.20 8.77
CA THR A 33 13.90 0.34 9.43
C THR A 33 12.81 0.43 8.33
N LEU A 34 11.51 0.65 8.60
CA LEU A 34 10.53 0.96 7.52
C LEU A 34 9.36 1.85 7.98
N TYR A 35 8.76 2.56 7.02
CA TYR A 35 7.53 3.34 7.16
C TYR A 35 6.81 3.43 5.80
N GLU A 36 5.51 3.13 5.76
CA GLU A 36 4.66 3.29 4.58
C GLU A 36 3.50 4.28 4.83
N GLY A 37 3.46 5.44 4.16
CA GLY A 37 2.37 6.40 4.29
C GLY A 37 1.08 6.04 3.52
N GLY A 38 0.87 4.76 3.19
CA GLY A 38 -0.02 4.28 2.12
C GLY A 38 -1.54 4.29 2.41
N SER A 39 -2.08 5.47 2.76
CA SER A 39 -3.51 5.90 2.80
C SER A 39 -4.57 5.01 3.49
N GLY A 40 -4.24 3.81 3.96
CA GLY A 40 -5.15 2.91 4.66
C GLY A 40 -4.47 1.82 5.52
N TYR A 41 -3.17 1.59 5.34
CA TYR A 41 -2.26 0.95 6.28
C TYR A 41 -0.85 1.53 6.14
N CYS A 42 -0.08 1.50 7.23
CA CYS A 42 1.38 1.54 7.21
C CYS A 42 1.92 0.14 7.51
N LYS A 43 2.96 -0.28 6.79
CA LYS A 43 3.85 -1.38 7.19
C LYS A 43 5.17 -0.80 7.68
N TYR A 44 5.75 -1.43 8.69
CA TYR A 44 7.07 -1.09 9.23
C TYR A 44 7.79 -2.38 9.61
N GLY A 45 9.12 -2.35 9.62
CA GLY A 45 9.88 -3.55 9.91
C GLY A 45 11.35 -3.32 10.08
N TRP A 46 11.97 -4.27 10.79
CA TRP A 46 13.38 -4.50 10.70
C TRP A 46 13.73 -5.08 9.36
N SER A 47 14.85 -4.60 8.88
CA SER A 47 15.26 -4.78 7.52
C SER A 47 15.87 -6.17 7.25
N LYS A 48 16.13 -7.02 8.24
CA LYS A 48 16.78 -8.35 7.99
C LYS A 48 15.79 -9.41 7.45
N TYR A 49 14.51 -9.03 7.40
CA TYR A 49 13.27 -9.78 7.08
C TYR A 49 12.22 -9.51 5.76
N ALA A 50 11.74 -10.84 6.05
CA ALA A 50 10.86 -11.94 5.56
C ALA A 50 9.33 -11.72 5.70
N ALA A 51 8.88 -11.10 6.80
CA ALA A 51 7.62 -10.34 6.87
C ALA A 51 7.88 -9.02 7.64
N PRO A 52 7.16 -7.91 7.36
CA PRO A 52 7.33 -6.66 8.11
C PRO A 52 7.06 -6.90 9.60
N SER A 53 7.84 -6.28 10.48
CA SER A 53 7.69 -6.45 11.92
C SER A 53 6.35 -5.97 12.46
N GLY A 54 5.64 -5.10 11.74
CA GLY A 54 4.25 -4.77 12.05
C GLY A 54 3.52 -4.00 10.93
N ARG A 55 2.23 -3.80 11.16
CA ARG A 55 1.36 -2.89 10.39
C ARG A 55 0.46 -2.10 11.34
N CYS A 56 0.01 -0.91 10.92
CA CYS A 56 -0.93 -0.06 11.65
C CYS A 56 -1.87 0.70 10.71
N ALA A 57 -3.03 1.13 11.20
CA ALA A 57 -4.10 1.75 10.41
C ALA A 57 -3.90 3.26 10.30
N THR A 58 -3.16 3.71 9.26
CA THR A 58 -2.62 5.08 9.17
C THR A 58 -3.67 6.18 9.33
N PHE A 59 -4.78 6.10 8.61
CA PHE A 59 -5.84 7.12 8.69
C PHE A 59 -6.56 7.13 10.05
N LEU A 60 -6.77 5.96 10.65
CA LEU A 60 -7.47 5.82 11.94
C LEU A 60 -6.62 6.30 13.12
N GLU A 61 -5.31 6.06 13.07
CA GLU A 61 -4.39 6.37 14.16
C GLU A 61 -3.78 7.78 14.05
N PHE A 62 -3.62 8.33 12.84
CA PHE A 62 -2.89 9.58 12.62
C PHE A 62 -3.63 10.63 11.75
N GLY A 63 -4.82 10.31 11.23
CA GLY A 63 -5.57 11.14 10.29
C GLY A 63 -4.98 11.13 8.87
N ASN A 64 -5.38 12.09 8.03
CA ASN A 64 -4.81 12.17 6.67
C ASN A 64 -3.34 12.62 6.69
N LEU A 65 -2.48 11.84 6.05
CA LEU A 65 -1.03 12.08 5.92
C LEU A 65 -0.64 12.57 4.52
N GLU A 66 -1.59 12.58 3.58
CA GLU A 66 -1.49 13.23 2.26
C GLU A 66 -1.52 14.77 2.39
N THR A 67 -2.03 15.29 3.51
CA THR A 67 -1.92 16.70 3.93
C THR A 67 -1.03 16.84 5.18
N PRO A 68 0.30 16.60 5.05
CA PRO A 68 1.17 16.45 6.20
C PRO A 68 1.44 17.78 6.91
N THR A 69 1.20 17.81 8.22
CA THR A 69 1.84 18.79 9.10
C THR A 69 3.06 18.16 9.74
N HIS A 70 4.10 18.96 10.03
CA HIS A 70 5.31 18.51 10.71
C HIS A 70 5.00 17.74 12.00
N ALA A 71 4.08 18.28 12.82
CA ALA A 71 3.59 17.62 14.04
C ALA A 71 2.94 16.25 13.79
N ARG A 72 2.11 16.10 12.72
CA ARG A 72 1.46 14.83 12.39
C ARG A 72 2.49 13.77 11.95
N PHE A 73 3.46 14.14 11.10
CA PHE A 73 4.57 13.26 10.76
C PHE A 73 5.44 12.91 11.97
N ARG A 74 5.79 13.89 12.83
CA ARG A 74 6.62 13.66 14.02
C ARG A 74 5.94 12.70 15.01
N HIS A 75 4.62 12.81 15.18
CA HIS A 75 3.83 11.86 15.96
C HIS A 75 3.80 10.46 15.33
N PHE A 76 3.53 10.36 14.02
CA PHE A 76 3.57 9.12 13.25
C PHE A 76 4.93 8.39 13.40
N PHE A 77 6.03 9.06 13.07
CA PHE A 77 7.37 8.48 13.15
C PHE A 77 7.72 8.06 14.57
N SER A 78 7.46 8.91 15.57
CA SER A 78 7.68 8.60 16.99
C SER A 78 6.92 7.34 17.43
N THR A 79 5.66 7.19 17.01
CA THR A 79 4.84 6.00 17.31
C THR A 79 5.42 4.74 16.67
N ILE A 80 5.94 4.81 15.45
CA ILE A 80 6.56 3.65 14.78
C ILE A 80 7.92 3.29 15.38
N PHE A 81 8.77 4.27 15.71
CA PHE A 81 10.03 4.00 16.42
C PHE A 81 9.78 3.38 17.81
N SER A 82 8.75 3.86 18.53
CA SER A 82 8.33 3.29 19.81
C SER A 82 7.86 1.84 19.68
N ARG A 83 7.03 1.53 18.67
CA ARG A 83 6.58 0.16 18.38
C ARG A 83 7.70 -0.78 17.92
N MET A 84 8.69 -0.23 17.22
CA MET A 84 9.92 -0.93 16.83
C MET A 84 10.92 -1.11 17.98
N GLN A 85 10.73 -0.40 19.11
CA GLN A 85 11.68 -0.31 20.23
C GLN A 85 13.06 0.24 19.80
N VAL A 86 13.06 1.24 18.91
CA VAL A 86 14.25 1.83 18.27
C VAL A 86 14.32 3.33 18.55
N ARG A 87 15.54 3.89 18.63
CA ARG A 87 15.77 5.34 18.60
C ARG A 87 16.01 5.80 17.17
N SER A 88 15.37 6.86 16.72
CA SER A 88 15.57 7.47 15.39
C SER A 88 17.04 7.75 15.07
N SER A 89 17.83 8.16 16.06
CA SER A 89 19.27 8.43 15.91
C SER A 89 20.19 7.20 15.82
N SER A 90 19.67 5.99 16.02
CA SER A 90 20.51 4.78 16.00
C SER A 90 20.79 4.22 14.60
N HIS A 91 19.95 4.54 13.60
CA HIS A 91 19.94 3.84 12.32
C HIS A 91 19.46 4.75 11.17
N PRO A 92 20.01 4.64 9.94
CA PRO A 92 19.51 5.40 8.80
C PRO A 92 18.07 5.04 8.41
N ILE A 93 17.40 6.01 7.78
CA ILE A 93 15.93 6.04 7.57
C ILE A 93 15.64 6.40 6.11
N ILE A 94 14.81 5.70 5.34
CA ILE A 94 14.89 5.76 3.85
C ILE A 94 13.51 5.69 3.20
N VAL A 95 12.70 6.72 3.37
CA VAL A 95 11.24 6.62 3.22
C VAL A 95 10.68 6.31 1.83
N SER A 96 9.52 5.65 1.88
CA SER A 96 8.63 5.40 0.75
C SER A 96 7.98 6.68 0.21
N LEU A 97 8.09 6.90 -1.10
CA LEU A 97 7.26 7.88 -1.80
C LEU A 97 6.27 7.18 -2.76
N PRO A 98 4.96 7.45 -2.66
CA PRO A 98 3.99 7.05 -3.66
C PRO A 98 4.01 8.03 -4.85
N ILE A 99 3.64 7.54 -6.03
CA ILE A 99 3.40 8.36 -7.22
C ILE A 99 1.89 8.65 -7.27
N CYS A 100 1.55 9.94 -7.12
CA CYS A 100 0.18 10.43 -6.95
C CYS A 100 -0.30 11.37 -8.07
N HIS A 101 0.52 11.58 -9.12
CA HIS A 101 0.23 12.49 -10.23
C HIS A 101 0.45 11.77 -11.56
N THR A 102 -0.47 11.93 -12.51
CA THR A 102 -0.40 11.40 -13.89
C THR A 102 0.67 12.14 -14.70
N GLU A 103 0.52 13.46 -14.80
CA GLU A 103 1.41 14.32 -15.60
C GLU A 103 2.60 14.83 -14.79
N ASP A 104 3.77 14.94 -15.42
CA ASP A 104 4.96 15.53 -14.79
C ASP A 104 5.02 17.07 -14.89
N THR A 105 3.93 17.73 -14.50
CA THR A 105 3.88 19.19 -14.43
C THR A 105 4.80 19.75 -13.33
N GLU A 106 5.19 21.02 -13.43
CA GLU A 106 5.92 21.73 -12.37
C GLU A 106 5.20 21.64 -11.00
N ALA A 107 3.87 21.62 -11.01
CA ALA A 107 3.05 21.44 -9.81
C ALA A 107 3.17 20.02 -9.22
N ALA A 108 3.18 18.98 -10.06
CA ALA A 108 3.41 17.60 -9.64
C ALA A 108 4.83 17.41 -9.10
N GLN A 109 5.85 17.92 -9.81
CA GLN A 109 7.25 17.92 -9.37
C GLN A 109 7.41 18.64 -8.02
N THR A 110 6.81 19.83 -7.87
CA THR A 110 6.81 20.62 -6.63
C THR A 110 6.12 19.86 -5.49
N SER A 111 4.98 19.22 -5.74
CA SER A 111 4.26 18.40 -4.75
C SER A 111 5.10 17.21 -4.25
N ARG A 112 5.75 16.46 -5.16
CA ARG A 112 6.66 15.35 -4.78
C ARG A 112 7.87 15.86 -3.99
N ARG A 113 8.42 17.01 -4.38
CA ARG A 113 9.52 17.69 -3.67
C ARG A 113 9.13 18.10 -2.25
N GLN A 114 7.99 18.79 -2.08
CA GLN A 114 7.48 19.24 -0.78
C GLN A 114 7.23 18.06 0.17
N LEU A 115 6.65 16.95 -0.32
CA LEU A 115 6.46 15.74 0.48
C LEU A 115 7.80 15.18 0.99
N ARG A 116 8.81 15.09 0.11
CA ARG A 116 10.15 14.61 0.47
C ARG A 116 10.84 15.54 1.48
N GLU A 117 10.80 16.85 1.26
CA GLU A 117 11.39 17.85 2.15
C GLU A 117 10.72 17.87 3.54
N ALA A 118 9.39 17.76 3.60
CA ALA A 118 8.65 17.68 4.86
C ALA A 118 8.99 16.40 5.66
N ILE A 119 9.17 15.26 5.00
CA ILE A 119 9.60 14.02 5.65
C ILE A 119 11.06 14.13 6.12
N TYR A 120 11.95 14.69 5.30
CA TYR A 120 13.37 14.87 5.64
C TYR A 120 13.53 15.78 6.85
N SER A 121 12.87 16.95 6.88
CA SER A 121 12.87 17.86 8.05
C SER A 121 12.50 17.12 9.33
N VAL A 122 11.33 16.46 9.36
CA VAL A 122 10.87 15.76 10.57
C VAL A 122 11.84 14.68 11.04
N LEU A 123 12.45 13.93 10.13
CA LEU A 123 13.37 12.85 10.47
C LEU A 123 14.73 13.36 10.95
N PHE A 124 15.28 14.41 10.32
CA PHE A 124 16.51 15.04 10.79
C PHE A 124 16.31 15.82 12.11
N ASP A 125 15.14 16.44 12.33
CA ASP A 125 14.73 17.01 13.63
C ASP A 125 14.57 15.93 14.72
N MET A 126 14.35 14.68 14.32
CA MET A 126 14.40 13.48 15.18
C MET A 126 15.81 12.86 15.25
N ASN A 127 16.84 13.57 14.78
CA ASN A 127 18.26 13.17 14.77
C ASN A 127 18.57 11.90 13.97
N ALA A 128 17.80 11.60 12.91
CA ALA A 128 18.12 10.49 12.00
C ALA A 128 19.52 10.67 11.36
N PRO A 129 20.41 9.66 11.39
CA PRO A 129 21.80 9.84 10.97
C PRO A 129 21.98 10.01 9.46
N ALA A 130 21.05 9.47 8.66
CA ALA A 130 20.88 9.81 7.25
C ALA A 130 19.43 9.54 6.84
N VAL A 131 18.93 10.33 5.88
CA VAL A 131 17.62 10.10 5.25
C VAL A 131 17.76 9.93 3.74
N CYS A 132 17.16 8.88 3.19
CA CYS A 132 17.02 8.64 1.74
C CYS A 132 15.51 8.53 1.39
N ALA A 133 15.15 8.48 0.12
CA ALA A 133 13.78 8.21 -0.33
C ALA A 133 13.76 7.50 -1.69
N VAL A 134 12.82 6.57 -1.89
CA VAL A 134 12.69 5.80 -3.14
C VAL A 134 11.22 5.69 -3.55
N ASP A 135 10.94 5.70 -4.86
CA ASP A 135 9.60 5.49 -5.40
C ASP A 135 9.10 4.05 -5.21
N GLN A 136 7.82 3.92 -4.82
CA GLN A 136 7.16 2.64 -4.61
C GLN A 136 7.28 1.67 -5.80
N ALA A 137 7.16 2.18 -7.02
CA ALA A 137 7.18 1.34 -8.23
C ALA A 137 8.56 0.69 -8.45
N VAL A 138 9.64 1.43 -8.17
CA VAL A 138 11.02 0.93 -8.33
C VAL A 138 11.27 -0.25 -7.39
N LEU A 139 10.89 -0.13 -6.11
CA LEU A 139 11.04 -1.25 -5.18
C LEU A 139 10.10 -2.43 -5.49
N ALA A 140 8.89 -2.20 -6.01
CA ALA A 140 8.02 -3.28 -6.45
C ALA A 140 8.65 -4.13 -7.57
N LEU A 141 9.43 -3.51 -8.48
CA LEU A 141 10.21 -4.27 -9.47
C LEU A 141 11.45 -4.94 -8.87
N TYR A 142 12.19 -4.28 -7.96
CA TYR A 142 13.33 -4.90 -7.29
C TYR A 142 12.91 -6.13 -6.46
N ALA A 143 11.77 -6.06 -5.77
CA ALA A 143 11.12 -7.21 -5.13
C ALA A 143 10.87 -8.38 -6.10
N ALA A 144 10.50 -8.08 -7.34
CA ALA A 144 10.29 -9.03 -8.43
C ALA A 144 11.56 -9.41 -9.23
N ARG A 145 12.77 -8.99 -8.79
CA ARG A 145 14.04 -9.11 -9.54
C ARG A 145 14.00 -8.51 -10.96
N ARG A 146 13.34 -7.37 -11.15
CA ARG A 146 13.30 -6.63 -12.42
C ARG A 146 13.82 -5.21 -12.23
N THR A 147 14.45 -4.66 -13.25
CA THR A 147 14.82 -3.23 -13.31
C THR A 147 13.96 -2.45 -14.30
N SER A 148 13.24 -3.14 -15.19
CA SER A 148 12.30 -2.54 -16.14
C SER A 148 10.96 -3.27 -16.12
N GLY A 149 9.86 -2.54 -16.32
CA GLY A 149 8.51 -3.07 -16.36
C GLY A 149 7.46 -1.99 -16.08
N ILE A 150 6.18 -2.37 -16.13
CA ILE A 150 5.05 -1.53 -15.73
C ILE A 150 4.53 -2.07 -14.40
N VAL A 151 4.37 -1.20 -13.41
CA VAL A 151 3.84 -1.53 -12.08
C VAL A 151 2.42 -1.01 -11.97
N VAL A 152 1.46 -1.90 -11.71
CA VAL A 152 0.08 -1.53 -11.36
C VAL A 152 -0.08 -1.64 -9.84
N ASN A 153 -0.32 -0.52 -9.18
CA ASN A 153 -0.36 -0.36 -7.74
C ASN A 153 -1.74 0.11 -7.29
N ILE A 154 -2.59 -0.82 -6.83
CA ILE A 154 -3.93 -0.52 -6.30
C ILE A 154 -3.81 -0.17 -4.81
N GLY A 155 -3.72 1.13 -4.51
CA GLY A 155 -3.68 1.67 -3.15
C GLY A 155 -5.06 1.81 -2.50
N PHE A 156 -5.14 2.55 -1.38
CA PHE A 156 -6.42 2.76 -0.70
C PHE A 156 -7.32 3.75 -1.46
N ASN A 157 -6.83 4.96 -1.77
CA ASN A 157 -7.61 5.98 -2.50
C ASN A 157 -7.41 5.96 -4.02
N VAL A 158 -6.25 5.45 -4.47
CA VAL A 158 -5.69 5.68 -5.81
C VAL A 158 -5.12 4.39 -6.36
N THR A 159 -5.20 4.21 -7.68
CA THR A 159 -4.48 3.18 -8.44
C THR A 159 -3.52 3.87 -9.39
N SER A 160 -2.23 3.58 -9.27
CA SER A 160 -1.22 4.10 -10.20
C SER A 160 -0.65 3.00 -11.08
N VAL A 161 -0.50 3.32 -12.37
CA VAL A 161 0.23 2.54 -13.37
C VAL A 161 1.51 3.30 -13.65
N VAL A 162 2.66 2.71 -13.33
CA VAL A 162 3.96 3.37 -13.39
C VAL A 162 4.92 2.57 -14.27
N PRO A 163 5.31 3.09 -15.45
CA PRO A 163 6.42 2.54 -16.21
C PRO A 163 7.76 2.90 -15.55
N VAL A 164 8.62 1.90 -15.44
CA VAL A 164 9.98 2.00 -14.89
C VAL A 164 10.94 1.33 -15.86
N PHE A 165 12.10 1.94 -16.10
CA PHE A 165 13.13 1.40 -16.98
C PHE A 165 14.52 1.54 -16.35
N ARG A 166 15.26 0.43 -16.29
CA ARG A 166 16.62 0.33 -15.71
C ARG A 166 16.75 0.85 -14.26
N GLY A 167 15.65 0.91 -13.50
CA GLY A 167 15.58 1.41 -12.13
C GLY A 167 15.01 2.82 -11.99
N GLU A 168 14.75 3.53 -13.10
CA GLU A 168 14.26 4.91 -13.12
C GLU A 168 12.78 4.97 -13.51
N VAL A 169 12.02 5.84 -12.84
CA VAL A 169 10.60 6.09 -13.15
C VAL A 169 10.49 6.94 -14.41
N MET A 170 9.69 6.49 -15.37
CA MET A 170 9.55 7.16 -16.67
C MET A 170 8.48 8.26 -16.60
N TYR A 171 8.75 9.34 -15.86
CA TYR A 171 7.78 10.41 -15.56
C TYR A 171 7.15 11.05 -16.80
N GLU A 172 7.90 11.20 -17.90
CA GLU A 172 7.41 11.79 -19.16
C GLU A 172 6.55 10.83 -20.02
N LEU A 173 6.51 9.53 -19.69
CA LEU A 173 6.07 8.47 -20.61
C LEU A 173 5.00 7.56 -20.01
N GLY A 174 3.81 8.12 -19.77
CA GLY A 174 2.60 7.33 -19.51
C GLY A 174 2.50 6.75 -18.10
N ILE A 175 2.82 7.55 -17.08
CA ILE A 175 2.27 7.32 -15.74
C ILE A 175 0.77 7.61 -15.80
N GLU A 176 -0.05 6.69 -15.31
CA GLU A 176 -1.49 6.91 -15.15
C GLU A 176 -1.88 6.81 -13.67
N VAL A 177 -2.58 7.81 -13.15
CA VAL A 177 -3.03 7.85 -11.76
C VAL A 177 -4.55 8.02 -11.68
N LEU A 178 -5.21 6.90 -11.42
CA LEU A 178 -6.67 6.83 -11.30
C LEU A 178 -7.10 7.13 -9.87
N GLY A 179 -8.06 8.04 -9.72
CA GLY A 179 -8.79 8.31 -8.46
C GLY A 179 -9.75 7.17 -8.07
N PHE A 180 -9.24 5.95 -8.04
CA PHE A 180 -9.96 4.71 -7.75
C PHE A 180 -9.03 3.76 -7.00
N GLY A 181 -9.48 3.24 -5.86
CA GLY A 181 -8.68 2.31 -5.05
C GLY A 181 -9.56 1.48 -4.12
N ALA A 182 -8.91 0.79 -3.17
CA ALA A 182 -9.58 -0.11 -2.23
C ALA A 182 -10.68 0.56 -1.37
N SER A 183 -10.73 1.89 -1.26
CA SER A 183 -11.81 2.66 -0.64
C SER A 183 -13.11 2.55 -1.44
N LYS A 184 -13.08 2.81 -2.76
CA LYS A 184 -14.23 2.62 -3.67
C LYS A 184 -14.68 1.16 -3.72
N ILE A 185 -13.76 0.21 -3.70
CA ILE A 185 -14.07 -1.23 -3.59
C ILE A 185 -14.82 -1.55 -2.28
N THR A 186 -14.44 -0.91 -1.18
CA THR A 186 -15.12 -1.11 0.12
C THR A 186 -16.48 -0.41 0.16
N ALA A 187 -16.64 0.74 -0.49
CA ALA A 187 -17.92 1.43 -0.64
C ALA A 187 -18.93 0.64 -1.49
N PHE A 188 -18.48 0.08 -2.62
CA PHE A 188 -19.35 -0.74 -3.46
C PHE A 188 -19.78 -2.05 -2.76
N LEU A 189 -18.91 -2.72 -2.01
CA LEU A 189 -19.34 -3.86 -1.18
C LEU A 189 -20.37 -3.44 -0.12
N LYS A 190 -20.18 -2.28 0.51
CA LYS A 190 -21.14 -1.72 1.48
C LYS A 190 -22.51 -1.54 0.82
N GLU A 191 -22.56 -0.98 -0.38
CA GLU A 191 -23.81 -0.81 -1.15
C GLU A 191 -24.47 -2.15 -1.50
N LEU A 192 -23.71 -3.14 -1.99
CA LEU A 192 -24.22 -4.48 -2.25
C LEU A 192 -24.77 -5.16 -0.97
N MET A 193 -24.08 -5.00 0.17
CA MET A 193 -24.55 -5.50 1.47
C MET A 193 -25.86 -4.81 1.90
N GLN A 194 -25.96 -3.49 1.72
CA GLN A 194 -27.17 -2.72 2.04
C GLN A 194 -28.36 -3.12 1.14
N GLN A 195 -28.15 -3.32 -0.17
CA GLN A 195 -29.16 -3.85 -1.10
C GLN A 195 -29.68 -5.24 -0.72
N ARG A 196 -28.90 -6.01 0.05
CA ARG A 196 -29.24 -7.35 0.55
C ARG A 196 -29.77 -7.33 1.99
N ASN A 197 -29.99 -6.15 2.56
CA ASN A 197 -30.39 -5.92 3.97
C ASN A 197 -29.42 -6.55 5.00
N ILE A 198 -28.14 -6.70 4.66
CA ILE A 198 -27.12 -7.19 5.58
C ILE A 198 -26.71 -6.04 6.50
N ILE A 199 -27.00 -6.17 7.79
CA ILE A 199 -26.69 -5.17 8.82
C ILE A 199 -25.23 -5.35 9.28
N PHE A 200 -24.48 -4.25 9.35
CA PHE A 200 -23.11 -4.16 9.85
C PHE A 200 -22.93 -2.85 10.62
N GLN A 201 -22.06 -2.82 11.62
CA GLN A 201 -21.88 -1.67 12.51
C GLN A 201 -20.96 -0.60 11.90
N SER A 202 -19.98 -0.99 11.06
CA SER A 202 -18.93 -0.06 10.61
C SER A 202 -18.37 -0.35 9.21
N LEU A 203 -17.64 0.62 8.64
CA LEU A 203 -16.82 0.38 7.44
C LEU A 203 -15.62 -0.55 7.70
N TYR A 204 -15.19 -0.71 8.96
CA TYR A 204 -14.16 -1.69 9.34
C TYR A 204 -14.69 -3.13 9.21
N THR A 205 -15.98 -3.35 9.52
CA THR A 205 -16.70 -4.59 9.26
C THR A 205 -16.65 -4.93 7.77
N VAL A 206 -17.11 -4.01 6.92
CA VAL A 206 -17.15 -4.20 5.46
C VAL A 206 -15.74 -4.42 4.89
N ARG A 207 -14.73 -3.69 5.39
CA ARG A 207 -13.32 -3.92 5.05
C ARG A 207 -12.86 -5.34 5.42
N THR A 208 -13.19 -5.81 6.62
CA THR A 208 -12.81 -7.14 7.10
C THR A 208 -13.49 -8.24 6.29
N ILE A 209 -14.76 -8.06 5.95
CA ILE A 209 -15.53 -8.98 5.10
C ILE A 209 -14.94 -9.02 3.70
N LYS A 210 -14.62 -7.86 3.10
CA LYS A 210 -13.92 -7.76 1.81
C LYS A 210 -12.59 -8.52 1.83
N GLU A 211 -11.74 -8.25 2.83
CA GLU A 211 -10.41 -8.86 2.97
C GLU A 211 -10.45 -10.36 3.31
N LYS A 212 -11.61 -10.92 3.72
CA LYS A 212 -11.80 -12.37 3.97
C LYS A 212 -12.55 -13.12 2.87
N LEU A 213 -13.54 -12.51 2.21
CA LEU A 213 -14.49 -13.20 1.33
C LEU A 213 -14.43 -12.80 -0.14
N CYS A 214 -13.99 -11.58 -0.46
CA CYS A 214 -14.05 -11.08 -1.84
C CYS A 214 -12.85 -11.54 -2.68
N TYR A 215 -13.09 -11.69 -3.99
CA TYR A 215 -12.10 -12.11 -4.97
C TYR A 215 -12.40 -11.48 -6.34
N VAL A 216 -11.52 -11.70 -7.31
CA VAL A 216 -11.76 -11.39 -8.73
C VAL A 216 -12.04 -12.70 -9.45
N ALA A 217 -13.14 -12.78 -10.20
CA ALA A 217 -13.44 -13.93 -11.04
C ALA A 217 -12.56 -13.92 -12.30
N THR A 218 -12.12 -15.09 -12.78
CA THR A 218 -11.38 -15.19 -14.05
C THR A 218 -12.31 -15.08 -15.27
N ASP A 219 -13.56 -15.52 -15.12
CA ASP A 219 -14.67 -15.28 -16.03
C ASP A 219 -15.90 -14.92 -15.18
N TYR A 220 -16.30 -13.65 -15.24
CA TYR A 220 -17.43 -13.12 -14.50
C TYR A 220 -18.78 -13.77 -14.88
N ASN A 221 -18.98 -14.08 -16.17
CA ASN A 221 -20.21 -14.64 -16.67
C ASN A 221 -20.36 -16.12 -16.29
N ALA A 222 -19.26 -16.87 -16.34
CA ALA A 222 -19.23 -18.23 -15.82
C ALA A 222 -19.38 -18.29 -14.29
N GLU A 223 -18.90 -17.29 -13.54
CA GLU A 223 -19.04 -17.22 -12.08
C GLU A 223 -20.47 -16.89 -11.64
N LEU A 224 -21.22 -16.08 -12.40
CA LEU A 224 -22.65 -15.79 -12.17
C LEU A 224 -23.55 -17.03 -12.17
N LEU A 225 -23.11 -18.13 -12.79
CA LEU A 225 -23.85 -19.40 -12.85
C LEU A 225 -23.55 -20.36 -11.69
N LYS A 226 -22.65 -19.98 -10.76
CA LYS A 226 -22.19 -20.85 -9.65
C LYS A 226 -22.78 -20.39 -8.32
N ASP A 227 -23.02 -21.34 -7.41
CA ASP A 227 -23.35 -21.00 -6.03
C ASP A 227 -22.09 -20.60 -5.23
N SER A 228 -21.62 -19.37 -5.45
CA SER A 228 -20.40 -18.78 -4.90
C SER A 228 -20.47 -18.42 -3.40
N LYS A 229 -21.40 -18.98 -2.62
CA LYS A 229 -21.57 -18.66 -1.20
C LYS A 229 -20.27 -18.83 -0.39
N GLY A 230 -20.06 -17.92 0.54
CA GLY A 230 -18.97 -17.96 1.52
C GLY A 230 -19.29 -17.10 2.74
N SER A 231 -18.84 -17.55 3.91
CA SER A 231 -19.15 -16.93 5.19
C SER A 231 -17.90 -16.67 6.01
N CYS A 232 -17.88 -15.58 6.77
CA CYS A 232 -16.79 -15.28 7.70
C CYS A 232 -17.31 -14.63 8.97
N GLU A 233 -16.71 -15.00 10.10
CA GLU A 233 -16.95 -14.29 11.36
C GLU A 233 -16.18 -12.98 11.42
N VAL A 234 -16.83 -11.93 11.91
CA VAL A 234 -16.19 -10.69 12.35
C VAL A 234 -16.38 -10.59 13.86
N ALA A 235 -15.28 -10.36 14.59
CA ALA A 235 -15.33 -10.21 16.04
C ALA A 235 -16.31 -9.10 16.44
N SER A 236 -17.01 -9.27 17.57
CA SER A 236 -18.12 -8.41 18.05
C SER A 236 -19.36 -8.26 17.14
N GLU A 237 -19.38 -8.78 15.92
CA GLU A 237 -20.52 -8.63 14.98
C GLU A 237 -21.10 -9.95 14.45
N GLY A 238 -20.37 -11.07 14.55
CA GLY A 238 -20.88 -12.40 14.24
C GLY A 238 -20.61 -12.86 12.80
N LEU A 239 -21.45 -13.79 12.31
CA LEU A 239 -21.25 -14.48 11.03
C LEU A 239 -21.88 -13.73 9.86
N PHE A 240 -21.05 -13.22 8.96
CA PHE A 240 -21.48 -12.63 7.69
C PHE A 240 -21.44 -13.67 6.58
N THR A 241 -22.43 -13.66 5.69
CA THR A 241 -22.48 -14.54 4.51
C THR A 241 -22.72 -13.70 3.26
N LEU A 242 -21.89 -13.93 2.23
CA LEU A 242 -22.02 -13.33 0.90
C LEU A 242 -22.10 -14.44 -0.16
N ALA A 243 -22.70 -14.14 -1.30
CA ALA A 243 -22.75 -15.01 -2.48
C ALA A 243 -22.05 -14.30 -3.65
N LYS A 244 -22.80 -13.85 -4.67
CA LYS A 244 -22.27 -13.13 -5.83
C LYS A 244 -21.48 -11.87 -5.47
N GLU A 245 -21.84 -11.23 -4.36
CA GLU A 245 -21.23 -9.99 -3.89
C GLU A 245 -19.71 -10.13 -3.70
N ARG A 246 -19.23 -11.36 -3.43
CA ARG A 246 -17.82 -11.71 -3.28
C ARG A 246 -16.98 -11.42 -4.53
N PHE A 247 -17.48 -11.76 -5.72
CA PHE A 247 -16.76 -11.50 -6.96
C PHE A 247 -17.23 -10.23 -7.68
N GLN A 248 -18.51 -9.86 -7.54
CA GLN A 248 -19.00 -8.56 -8.06
C GLN A 248 -18.22 -7.38 -7.46
N THR A 249 -17.80 -7.46 -6.18
CA THR A 249 -16.93 -6.47 -5.55
C THR A 249 -15.55 -6.34 -6.22
N GLY A 250 -15.00 -7.42 -6.78
CA GLY A 250 -13.74 -7.38 -7.53
C GLY A 250 -13.91 -6.85 -8.96
N GLU A 251 -15.04 -7.13 -9.59
CA GLU A 251 -15.29 -6.85 -11.01
C GLU A 251 -15.20 -5.36 -11.38
N ILE A 252 -15.51 -4.46 -10.45
CA ILE A 252 -15.50 -3.00 -10.70
C ILE A 252 -14.10 -2.42 -10.98
N LEU A 253 -13.03 -3.20 -10.80
CA LEU A 253 -11.68 -2.87 -11.29
C LEU A 253 -11.56 -2.98 -12.82
N PHE A 254 -12.39 -3.83 -13.44
CA PHE A 254 -12.38 -4.13 -14.89
C PHE A 254 -13.62 -3.54 -15.58
N GLN A 255 -14.75 -3.48 -14.86
CA GLN A 255 -16.01 -2.94 -15.34
C GLN A 255 -16.55 -1.86 -14.37
N PRO A 256 -15.94 -0.66 -14.28
CA PRO A 256 -16.34 0.38 -13.32
C PRO A 256 -17.80 0.85 -13.47
N HIS A 257 -18.42 0.62 -14.63
CA HIS A 257 -19.82 0.95 -14.89
C HIS A 257 -20.81 0.13 -14.05
N ILE A 258 -20.41 -1.02 -13.50
CA ILE A 258 -21.24 -1.85 -12.62
C ILE A 258 -21.49 -1.14 -11.27
N ALA A 259 -20.60 -0.23 -10.85
CA ALA A 259 -20.73 0.59 -9.65
C ALA A 259 -21.53 1.89 -9.86
N ARG A 260 -22.31 2.02 -10.95
CA ARG A 260 -23.12 3.21 -11.22
C ARG A 260 -24.47 3.15 -10.50
N VAL A 261 -24.55 3.90 -9.41
CA VAL A 261 -25.76 4.53 -8.87
C VAL A 261 -25.56 6.04 -8.96
#